data_AF-A0A1I7RZC9-F1
#
_entry.id   AF-A0A1I7RZC9-F1
#
_cell.length_a   1.000
_cell.length_b   1.000
_cell.length_c   1.000
_cell.angle_alpha   90.00
_cell.angle_beta   90.00
_cell.angle_gamma   90.00
#
_symmetry.space_group_name_H-M   'P 1'
#
loop_
_entity.id
_entity.type
_entity.pdbx_description
1 polymer ?
#
loop_
_entity_poly.entity_id
_entity_poly.type
_entity_poly.pdbx_seq_one_letter_code
_entity_poly.pdbx_strand_id
1 'polypeptide(L)'
;MSRNEAFQFLCEWASKTHPGNDEFNPESIVDGKLVAELLYSLCEKVFTMSFVEEVHDCEIDEFGSTAGRLHLIQKQVSYYFTAIYKKDPTQKITLFPRVSDLCNKDESALLNLMFIISFISVSQEDLTSKNFVDLLESKGRTLRRRIRRMEANLDEFLTGETEPEEDVCALKDRNNDLNNQLNVVMNELTKLRNNEILLADDLKRSQNQLNNLIEEKEKSLERRSLDEKFMSDCVHAKEDMIRSLEEKIQELEQLLDERDVQLTDLEAELSSLRDSYERDTKSYEEIREQTERELAKLKNDQEKARTGSPDQAIMTDLRTRNDNLTERNAILEMKVKLLEDQREEIEGIQRLLAQKTKENEQLQERFEQIREQNDTLKEENERLREKTEELERSEVVLTNDLNNTKEKMEKEIQEMRESTERSRLQSQLVETMGSEEDIVVQRTSGPARPSATSPRPTSDPKILQRISNFISSLFVWLFSFLFLISIFAIVRYGWCSYNNEPFTLFGEVRLNGRICRLYPDVCLFTQLMKRPIEEF
;
A
#
# COMPACT_ATOMS: atom_id res chain seq x y z
N MET A 1 70.18 -15.24 -34.79
CA MET A 1 69.92 -15.61 -33.39
C MET A 1 69.29 -16.98 -33.33
N SER A 2 69.87 -17.87 -32.54
CA SER A 2 69.17 -19.09 -32.13
C SER A 2 67.97 -18.72 -31.24
N ARG A 3 66.97 -19.61 -31.11
CA ARG A 3 65.77 -19.32 -30.29
C ARG A 3 66.12 -19.12 -28.81
N ASN A 4 67.15 -19.81 -28.33
CA ASN A 4 67.67 -19.63 -26.97
C ASN A 4 68.34 -18.26 -26.81
N GLU A 5 69.08 -17.79 -27.82
CA GLU A 5 69.62 -16.42 -27.81
C GLU A 5 68.50 -15.37 -27.84
N ALA A 6 67.43 -15.60 -28.61
CA ALA A 6 66.26 -14.72 -28.63
C ALA A 6 65.57 -14.66 -27.28
N PHE A 7 65.30 -15.81 -26.67
CA PHE A 7 64.68 -15.85 -25.36
C PHE A 7 65.55 -15.19 -24.28
N GLN A 8 66.85 -15.47 -24.26
CA GLN A 8 67.78 -14.84 -23.31
C GLN A 8 67.88 -13.32 -23.48
N PHE A 9 67.96 -12.84 -24.73
CA PHE A 9 67.95 -11.41 -25.01
C PHE A 9 66.69 -10.73 -24.49
N LEU A 10 65.53 -11.39 -24.62
CA LEU A 10 64.24 -10.86 -24.18
C LEU A 10 64.10 -10.84 -22.66
N CYS A 11 64.57 -11.88 -21.98
CA CYS A 11 64.72 -11.88 -20.54
C CYS A 11 65.60 -10.70 -20.08
N GLU A 12 66.78 -10.52 -20.68
CA GLU A 12 67.69 -9.43 -20.32
C GLU A 12 67.09 -8.05 -20.59
N TRP A 13 66.37 -7.89 -21.70
CA TRP A 13 65.67 -6.66 -22.04
C TRP A 13 64.53 -6.36 -21.06
N ALA A 14 63.73 -7.37 -20.71
CA ALA A 14 62.61 -7.23 -19.78
C ALA A 14 63.10 -6.86 -18.38
N SER A 15 64.17 -7.50 -17.88
CA SER A 15 64.83 -7.15 -16.62
C SER A 15 65.32 -5.70 -16.58
N LYS A 16 65.79 -5.16 -17.71
CA LYS A 16 66.26 -3.76 -17.83
C LYS A 16 65.13 -2.75 -17.97
N THR A 17 63.95 -3.19 -18.40
CA THR A 17 62.84 -2.29 -18.75
C THR A 17 61.76 -2.27 -17.67
N HIS A 18 61.64 -3.33 -16.89
CA HIS A 18 60.70 -3.41 -15.77
C HIS A 18 61.09 -2.43 -14.65
N PRO A 19 60.13 -1.66 -14.10
CA PRO A 19 60.41 -0.58 -13.15
C PRO A 19 60.89 -1.06 -11.77
N GLY A 20 60.71 -2.35 -11.43
CA GLY A 20 61.10 -2.95 -10.14
C GLY A 20 62.55 -3.43 -10.05
N ASN A 21 63.32 -3.39 -11.15
CA ASN A 21 64.64 -4.04 -11.28
C ASN A 21 64.62 -5.56 -11.04
N ASP A 22 63.47 -6.22 -11.18
CA ASP A 22 63.35 -7.67 -11.01
C ASP A 22 63.93 -8.42 -12.22
N GLU A 23 64.62 -9.53 -11.96
CA GLU A 23 65.25 -10.32 -13.02
C GLU A 23 64.21 -11.23 -13.71
N PHE A 24 63.95 -10.96 -14.98
CA PHE A 24 63.18 -11.84 -15.85
C PHE A 24 64.02 -13.05 -16.20
N ASN A 25 63.53 -14.22 -15.81
CA ASN A 25 64.08 -15.52 -16.14
C ASN A 25 62.91 -16.41 -16.61
N PRO A 26 63.19 -17.62 -17.16
CA PRO A 26 62.12 -18.46 -17.69
C PRO A 26 61.00 -18.77 -16.67
N GLU A 27 61.33 -18.87 -15.39
CA GLU A 27 60.37 -19.20 -14.34
C GLU A 27 59.49 -18.00 -13.99
N SER A 28 60.06 -16.79 -13.93
CA SER A 28 59.29 -15.58 -13.67
C SER A 28 58.42 -15.14 -14.84
N ILE A 29 58.81 -15.46 -16.08
CA ILE A 29 57.95 -15.29 -17.26
C ILE A 29 56.76 -16.25 -17.21
N VAL A 30 57.00 -17.51 -16.84
CA VAL A 30 55.94 -18.51 -16.74
C VAL A 30 54.96 -18.14 -15.64
N ASP A 31 55.41 -17.61 -14.50
CA ASP A 31 54.53 -17.13 -13.42
C ASP A 31 53.54 -16.05 -13.87
N GLY A 32 53.91 -15.21 -14.84
CA GLY A 32 53.06 -14.24 -15.49
C GLY A 32 52.88 -12.91 -14.73
N LYS A 33 53.19 -12.85 -13.44
CA LYS A 33 53.04 -11.63 -12.62
C LYS A 33 53.91 -10.46 -13.12
N LEU A 34 55.22 -10.69 -13.24
CA LEU A 34 56.14 -9.68 -13.77
C LEU A 34 55.79 -9.27 -15.21
N VAL A 35 55.22 -10.19 -16.00
CA VAL A 35 54.78 -9.90 -17.37
C VAL A 35 53.58 -8.93 -17.36
N ALA A 36 52.62 -9.10 -16.45
CA ALA A 36 51.49 -8.18 -16.31
C ALA A 36 51.94 -6.77 -15.87
N GLU A 37 52.86 -6.68 -14.90
CA GLU A 37 53.45 -5.41 -14.46
C GLU A 37 54.25 -4.73 -15.58
N LEU A 38 55.02 -5.49 -16.36
CA LEU A 38 55.74 -4.97 -17.50
C LEU A 38 54.76 -4.42 -18.55
N LEU A 39 53.68 -5.13 -18.86
CA LEU A 39 52.64 -4.66 -19.79
C LEU A 39 51.95 -3.39 -19.30
N TYR A 40 51.66 -3.29 -17.99
CA TYR A 40 51.15 -2.08 -17.36
C TYR A 40 52.10 -0.89 -17.56
N SER A 41 53.41 -1.09 -17.30
CA SER A 41 54.43 -0.04 -17.46
C SER A 41 54.58 0.45 -18.90
N LEU A 42 54.28 -0.40 -19.88
CA LEU A 42 54.40 -0.09 -21.30
C LEU A 42 53.15 0.61 -21.83
N CYS A 43 51.97 0.23 -21.38
CA CYS A 43 50.72 0.83 -21.86
C CYS A 43 49.61 0.85 -20.79
N GLU A 44 49.75 1.74 -19.82
CA GLU A 44 48.81 1.95 -18.70
C GLU A 44 47.35 2.19 -19.15
N LYS A 45 47.16 2.74 -20.36
CA LYS A 45 45.82 3.00 -20.93
C LYS A 45 45.03 1.72 -21.21
N VAL A 46 45.70 0.59 -21.38
CA VAL A 46 45.07 -0.68 -21.80
C VAL A 46 45.29 -1.79 -20.78
N PHE A 47 46.50 -1.88 -20.25
CA PHE A 47 46.83 -2.75 -19.14
C PHE A 47 46.77 -1.87 -17.90
N THR A 48 45.64 -1.89 -17.21
CA THR A 48 45.38 -1.05 -16.03
C THR A 48 45.89 -1.72 -14.76
N MET A 49 45.98 -0.99 -13.66
CA MET A 49 46.40 -1.57 -12.39
C MET A 49 45.44 -2.68 -11.93
N SER A 50 44.14 -2.52 -12.20
CA SER A 50 43.12 -3.54 -11.95
C SER A 50 43.39 -4.85 -12.71
N PHE A 51 43.96 -4.80 -13.92
CA PHE A 51 44.37 -6.01 -14.65
C PHE A 51 45.59 -6.68 -14.01
N VAL A 52 46.54 -5.89 -13.51
CA VAL A 52 47.70 -6.42 -12.76
C VAL A 52 47.24 -7.11 -11.48
N GLU A 53 46.35 -6.47 -10.73
CA GLU A 53 45.71 -7.04 -9.52
C GLU A 53 44.95 -8.33 -9.85
N GLU A 54 44.15 -8.36 -10.92
CA GLU A 54 43.43 -9.57 -11.35
C GLU A 54 44.39 -10.73 -11.70
N VAL A 55 45.54 -10.44 -12.32
CA VAL A 55 46.58 -11.44 -12.57
C VAL A 55 47.24 -11.86 -11.25
N HIS A 56 47.50 -10.96 -10.31
CA HIS A 56 48.14 -11.27 -9.03
C HIS A 56 47.27 -12.09 -8.09
N ASP A 57 45.98 -11.76 -8.03
CA ASP A 57 44.98 -12.33 -7.13
C ASP A 57 44.37 -13.65 -7.65
N CYS A 58 44.84 -14.14 -8.81
CA CYS A 58 44.49 -15.46 -9.31
C CYS A 58 45.04 -16.54 -8.33
N GLU A 59 44.19 -16.97 -7.39
CA GLU A 59 44.54 -17.79 -6.21
C GLU A 59 45.23 -19.12 -6.57
N ILE A 60 46.18 -19.49 -5.72
CA ILE A 60 47.08 -20.63 -5.89
C ILE A 60 46.43 -21.86 -5.25
N ASP A 61 45.62 -22.56 -6.04
CA ASP A 61 45.42 -23.99 -5.82
C ASP A 61 46.27 -24.75 -6.85
N GLU A 62 46.98 -25.77 -6.34
CA GLU A 62 48.02 -26.55 -7.00
C GLU A 62 47.80 -26.73 -8.51
N PHE A 63 48.72 -26.15 -9.31
CA PHE A 63 48.93 -26.34 -10.75
C PHE A 63 47.93 -25.69 -11.74
N GLY A 64 46.91 -24.96 -11.29
CA GLY A 64 45.96 -24.23 -12.18
C GLY A 64 46.19 -22.72 -12.36
N SER A 65 46.90 -22.06 -11.42
CA SER A 65 46.93 -20.59 -11.34
C SER A 65 47.84 -19.92 -12.36
N THR A 66 49.03 -20.47 -12.62
CA THR A 66 50.00 -19.96 -13.61
C THR A 66 49.42 -19.99 -15.03
N ALA A 67 48.75 -21.09 -15.38
CA ALA A 67 48.00 -21.23 -16.62
C ALA A 67 46.89 -20.17 -16.73
N GLY A 68 46.14 -19.95 -15.65
CA GLY A 68 45.11 -18.91 -15.56
C GLY A 68 45.66 -17.50 -15.74
N ARG A 69 46.77 -17.17 -15.07
CA ARG A 69 47.48 -15.89 -15.22
C ARG A 69 47.94 -15.65 -16.65
N LEU A 70 48.62 -16.63 -17.26
CA LEU A 70 49.06 -16.53 -18.65
C LEU A 70 47.88 -16.44 -19.63
N HIS A 71 46.77 -17.10 -19.35
CA HIS A 71 45.56 -17.01 -20.16
C HIS A 71 44.92 -15.61 -20.09
N LEU A 72 44.83 -15.02 -18.89
CA LEU A 72 44.35 -13.64 -18.70
C LEU A 72 45.23 -12.64 -19.45
N ILE A 73 46.55 -12.78 -19.34
CA ILE A 73 47.51 -11.96 -20.07
C ILE A 73 47.33 -12.12 -21.58
N GLN A 74 47.23 -13.35 -22.08
CA GLN A 74 46.97 -13.64 -23.48
C GLN A 74 45.67 -12.99 -23.97
N LYS A 75 44.59 -13.12 -23.20
CA LYS A 75 43.28 -12.57 -23.55
C LYS A 75 43.34 -11.05 -23.66
N GLN A 76 43.99 -10.39 -22.71
CA GLN A 76 44.10 -8.93 -22.69
C GLN A 76 45.00 -8.40 -23.82
N VAL A 77 46.12 -9.07 -24.10
CA VAL A 77 46.97 -8.75 -25.25
C VAL A 77 46.22 -8.94 -26.56
N SER A 78 45.44 -10.02 -26.71
CA SER A 78 44.65 -10.29 -27.92
C SER A 78 43.55 -9.25 -28.12
N TYR A 79 42.90 -8.81 -27.05
CA TYR A 79 41.92 -7.73 -27.08
C TYR A 79 42.56 -6.42 -27.58
N TYR A 80 43.72 -6.07 -27.04
CA TYR A 80 44.47 -4.88 -27.47
C TYR A 80 44.81 -4.92 -28.96
N PHE A 81 45.32 -6.06 -29.46
CA PHE A 81 45.61 -6.23 -30.88
C PHE A 81 44.37 -6.07 -31.75
N THR A 82 43.24 -6.66 -31.34
CA THR A 82 41.98 -6.54 -32.06
C THR A 82 41.50 -5.08 -32.10
N ALA A 83 41.70 -4.34 -31.01
CA ALA A 83 41.35 -2.92 -30.93
C ALA A 83 42.24 -2.02 -31.81
N ILE A 84 43.54 -2.31 -31.89
CA ILE A 84 44.48 -1.58 -32.78
C ILE A 84 44.20 -1.92 -34.25
N TYR A 85 44.02 -3.20 -34.58
CA TYR A 85 43.81 -3.64 -35.96
C TYR A 85 42.49 -3.11 -36.54
N LYS A 86 41.47 -2.90 -35.69
CA LYS A 86 40.22 -2.22 -36.08
C LYS A 86 40.41 -0.73 -36.39
N LYS A 87 41.43 -0.07 -35.83
CA LYS A 87 41.70 1.35 -36.05
C LYS A 87 42.49 1.63 -37.33
N ASP A 88 43.41 0.75 -37.73
CA ASP A 88 44.14 0.88 -39.01
C ASP A 88 44.47 -0.50 -39.63
N PRO A 89 43.61 -1.00 -40.55
CA PRO A 89 43.79 -2.31 -41.18
C PRO A 89 44.92 -2.34 -42.22
N THR A 90 45.55 -1.20 -42.54
CA THR A 90 46.63 -1.12 -43.55
C THR A 90 48.03 -1.30 -42.97
N GLN A 91 48.15 -1.32 -41.64
CA GLN A 91 49.43 -1.50 -40.95
C GLN A 91 49.92 -2.94 -41.10
N LYS A 92 50.98 -3.16 -41.92
CA LYS A 92 51.63 -4.47 -42.08
C LYS A 92 52.32 -4.87 -40.78
N ILE A 93 51.65 -5.66 -39.96
CA ILE A 93 52.26 -6.27 -38.77
C ILE A 93 53.15 -7.41 -39.23
N THR A 94 54.47 -7.24 -39.15
CA THR A 94 55.43 -8.32 -39.33
C THR A 94 55.46 -9.18 -38.07
N LEU A 95 54.82 -10.36 -38.12
CA LEU A 95 54.64 -11.27 -36.98
C LEU A 95 55.92 -11.71 -36.25
N PHE A 96 57.09 -11.58 -36.89
CA PHE A 96 58.38 -11.78 -36.25
C PHE A 96 59.21 -10.48 -36.34
N PRO A 97 59.49 -9.79 -35.23
CA PRO A 97 60.29 -8.57 -35.25
C PRO A 97 61.73 -8.87 -35.66
N ARG A 98 62.39 -7.94 -36.36
CA ARG A 98 63.84 -8.05 -36.58
C ARG A 98 64.53 -7.72 -35.25
N VAL A 99 65.69 -8.34 -35.01
CA VAL A 99 66.48 -8.14 -33.77
C VAL A 99 66.81 -6.66 -33.53
N SER A 100 66.98 -5.89 -34.60
CA SER A 100 67.18 -4.42 -34.55
C SER A 100 66.01 -3.65 -33.95
N ASP A 101 64.79 -4.16 -34.08
CA ASP A 101 63.55 -3.44 -33.75
C ASP A 101 63.25 -3.56 -32.25
N LEU A 102 63.68 -4.67 -31.63
CA LEU A 102 63.57 -4.90 -30.19
C LEU A 102 64.54 -4.04 -29.37
N CYS A 103 65.71 -3.69 -29.93
CA CYS A 103 66.70 -2.83 -29.26
C CYS A 103 66.24 -1.37 -29.12
N ASN A 104 65.30 -0.91 -29.93
CA ASN A 104 64.86 0.49 -29.98
C ASN A 104 63.61 0.78 -29.14
N LYS A 105 63.17 -0.16 -28.29
CA LYS A 105 61.90 -0.07 -27.52
C LYS A 105 60.69 0.21 -28.42
N ASP A 106 60.67 -0.35 -29.62
CA ASP A 106 59.51 -0.24 -30.51
C ASP A 106 58.37 -1.10 -29.94
N GLU A 107 57.29 -0.43 -29.52
CA GLU A 107 56.07 -1.05 -28.97
C GLU A 107 55.59 -2.20 -29.87
N SER A 108 55.70 -2.04 -31.19
CA SER A 108 55.24 -3.03 -32.17
C SER A 108 56.02 -4.34 -32.13
N ALA A 109 57.33 -4.28 -31.88
CA ALA A 109 58.19 -5.46 -31.81
C ALA A 109 57.92 -6.27 -30.54
N LEU A 110 57.63 -5.58 -29.44
CA LEU A 110 57.33 -6.20 -28.16
C LEU A 110 55.95 -6.87 -28.14
N LEU A 111 54.99 -6.23 -28.78
CA LEU A 111 53.64 -6.75 -28.92
C LEU A 111 53.63 -8.00 -29.80
N ASN A 112 54.40 -8.04 -30.89
CA ASN A 112 54.52 -9.23 -31.73
C ASN A 112 55.15 -10.42 -30.98
N LEU A 113 56.05 -10.15 -30.06
CA LEU A 113 56.60 -11.16 -29.18
C LEU A 113 55.56 -11.69 -28.17
N MET A 114 54.80 -10.79 -27.55
CA MET A 114 53.72 -11.14 -26.62
C MET A 114 52.61 -11.94 -27.32
N PHE A 115 52.37 -11.67 -28.60
CA PHE A 115 51.52 -12.47 -29.47
C PHE A 115 52.12 -13.87 -29.76
N ILE A 116 53.44 -14.00 -29.92
CA ILE A 116 54.08 -15.31 -30.08
C ILE A 116 54.01 -16.11 -28.77
N ILE A 117 54.20 -15.46 -27.61
CA ILE A 117 54.08 -16.09 -26.28
C ILE A 117 52.63 -16.54 -26.04
N SER A 118 51.64 -15.75 -26.49
CA SER A 118 50.23 -16.13 -26.36
C SER A 118 49.82 -17.31 -27.25
N PHE A 119 50.55 -17.63 -28.33
CA PHE A 119 50.30 -18.84 -29.14
C PHE A 119 50.80 -20.15 -28.53
N ILE A 120 51.42 -20.10 -27.35
CA ILE A 120 51.81 -21.29 -26.60
C ILE A 120 50.55 -21.86 -25.96
N SER A 121 49.89 -22.79 -26.65
CA SER A 121 48.68 -23.44 -26.11
C SER A 121 48.98 -24.08 -24.75
N VAL A 122 48.34 -23.55 -23.72
CA VAL A 122 48.23 -24.14 -22.38
C VAL A 122 47.27 -25.32 -22.49
N SER A 123 47.77 -26.48 -22.91
CA SER A 123 46.98 -27.71 -22.96
C SER A 123 47.76 -28.92 -22.47
N GLN A 124 48.76 -28.73 -21.61
CA GLN A 124 49.46 -29.84 -20.95
C GLN A 124 49.71 -29.50 -19.48
N GLU A 125 49.36 -30.45 -18.62
CA GLU A 125 49.32 -30.37 -17.16
C GLU A 125 50.70 -30.28 -16.48
N ASP A 126 51.82 -30.11 -17.19
CA ASP A 126 53.15 -29.99 -16.60
C ASP A 126 54.07 -29.03 -17.39
N LEU A 127 53.88 -27.71 -17.25
CA LEU A 127 54.80 -26.70 -17.80
C LEU A 127 55.92 -26.38 -16.79
N THR A 128 57.01 -27.15 -16.81
CA THR A 128 58.29 -26.76 -16.20
C THR A 128 59.13 -25.95 -17.19
N SER A 129 60.08 -25.14 -16.71
CA SER A 129 61.01 -24.36 -17.55
C SER A 129 61.75 -25.22 -18.59
N LYS A 130 61.99 -26.50 -18.28
CA LYS A 130 62.57 -27.50 -19.17
C LYS A 130 61.59 -27.98 -20.26
N ASN A 131 60.33 -28.25 -19.89
CA ASN A 131 59.28 -28.63 -20.85
C ASN A 131 58.89 -27.48 -21.80
N PHE A 132 58.99 -26.23 -21.35
CA PHE A 132 58.72 -25.04 -22.17
C PHE A 132 59.69 -24.88 -23.35
N VAL A 133 60.99 -25.09 -23.09
CA VAL A 133 62.04 -25.06 -24.15
C VAL A 133 61.84 -26.22 -25.14
N ASP A 134 61.57 -27.43 -24.65
CA ASP A 134 61.33 -28.61 -25.48
C ASP A 134 60.02 -28.49 -26.31
N LEU A 135 58.98 -27.84 -25.77
CA LEU A 135 57.72 -27.55 -26.47
C LEU A 135 57.90 -26.54 -27.61
N LEU A 136 58.70 -25.49 -27.39
CA LEU A 136 59.07 -24.52 -28.43
C LEU A 136 59.88 -25.17 -29.55
N GLU A 137 60.75 -26.14 -29.23
CA GLU A 137 61.49 -26.91 -30.22
C GLU A 137 60.62 -27.90 -31.01
N SER A 138 59.68 -28.59 -30.35
CA SER A 138 58.84 -29.62 -30.98
C SER A 138 57.74 -29.01 -31.87
N LYS A 139 56.98 -28.02 -31.38
CA LYS A 139 55.93 -27.33 -32.18
C LYS A 139 56.55 -26.52 -33.33
N GLY A 140 57.78 -26.02 -33.16
CA GLY A 140 58.52 -25.36 -34.24
C GLY A 140 58.92 -26.29 -35.40
N ARG A 141 59.07 -27.60 -35.18
CA ARG A 141 59.27 -28.58 -36.26
C ARG A 141 57.96 -28.90 -36.96
N THR A 142 56.87 -29.01 -36.21
CA THR A 142 55.52 -29.27 -36.75
C THR A 142 55.01 -28.11 -37.61
N LEU A 143 55.24 -26.86 -37.17
CA LEU A 143 54.91 -25.66 -37.95
C LEU A 143 55.74 -25.57 -39.23
N ARG A 144 57.06 -25.87 -39.17
CA ARG A 144 57.91 -25.95 -40.37
C ARG A 144 57.48 -27.05 -41.35
N ARG A 145 56.99 -28.20 -40.87
CA ARG A 145 56.41 -29.24 -41.73
C ARG A 145 55.06 -28.85 -42.33
N ARG A 146 54.27 -27.99 -41.66
CA ARG A 146 53.04 -27.43 -42.23
C ARG A 146 53.35 -26.34 -43.25
N ILE A 147 54.31 -25.46 -42.96
CA ILE A 147 54.76 -24.42 -43.89
C ILE A 147 55.37 -25.05 -45.14
N ARG A 148 56.27 -26.04 -45.01
CA ARG A 148 56.79 -26.76 -46.19
C ARG A 148 55.74 -27.55 -46.96
N ARG A 149 54.70 -28.05 -46.30
CA ARG A 149 53.56 -28.69 -47.00
C ARG A 149 52.68 -27.66 -47.69
N MET A 150 52.48 -26.48 -47.12
CA MET A 150 51.77 -25.38 -47.78
C MET A 150 52.58 -24.79 -48.93
N GLU A 151 53.91 -24.67 -48.80
CA GLU A 151 54.84 -24.25 -49.86
C GLU A 151 54.87 -25.30 -51.00
N ALA A 152 54.93 -26.60 -50.68
CA ALA A 152 54.83 -27.66 -51.69
C ALA A 152 53.46 -27.72 -52.36
N ASN A 153 52.37 -27.53 -51.61
CA ASN A 153 51.02 -27.45 -52.18
C ASN A 153 50.81 -26.19 -53.04
N LEU A 154 51.49 -25.07 -52.74
CA LEU A 154 51.47 -23.85 -53.54
C LEU A 154 52.31 -23.99 -54.82
N ASP A 155 53.46 -24.66 -54.77
CA ASP A 155 54.27 -24.96 -55.96
C ASP A 155 53.54 -25.95 -56.89
N GLU A 156 52.82 -26.94 -56.35
CA GLU A 156 51.96 -27.86 -57.12
C GLU A 156 50.76 -27.13 -57.75
N PHE A 157 50.19 -26.14 -57.05
CA PHE A 157 49.09 -25.29 -57.56
C PHE A 157 49.54 -24.28 -58.64
N LEU A 158 50.80 -23.84 -58.62
CA LEU A 158 51.36 -22.87 -59.56
C LEU A 158 52.01 -23.51 -60.80
N THR A 159 52.32 -24.80 -60.78
CA THR A 159 53.00 -25.51 -61.90
C THR A 159 52.18 -26.63 -62.55
N GLY A 160 50.99 -26.95 -62.01
CA GLY A 160 50.06 -27.90 -62.63
C GLY A 160 49.17 -27.25 -63.70
N GLU A 161 49.53 -27.43 -64.97
CA GLU A 161 48.61 -27.30 -66.11
C GLU A 161 47.56 -28.42 -66.04
N THR A 162 46.44 -28.18 -65.36
CA THR A 162 45.16 -28.86 -65.63
C THR A 162 44.02 -27.87 -65.40
N GLU A 163 43.26 -27.56 -66.45
CA GLU A 163 42.01 -26.80 -66.38
C GLU A 163 41.02 -27.43 -65.38
N PRO A 164 40.52 -26.69 -64.36
CA PRO A 164 39.42 -27.13 -63.52
C PRO A 164 38.29 -26.09 -63.58
N GLU A 165 37.81 -25.71 -64.76
CA GLU A 165 36.69 -24.76 -64.86
C GLU A 165 35.35 -25.39 -64.39
N GLU A 166 35.17 -26.70 -64.54
CA GLU A 166 33.93 -27.39 -64.10
C GLU A 166 33.81 -27.54 -62.57
N ASP A 167 34.91 -27.85 -61.86
CA ASP A 167 34.89 -28.03 -60.40
C ASP A 167 34.82 -26.71 -59.63
N VAL A 168 35.42 -25.62 -60.16
CA VAL A 168 35.36 -24.30 -59.54
C VAL A 168 33.97 -23.68 -59.66
N CYS A 169 33.28 -23.88 -60.79
CA CYS A 169 31.89 -23.47 -60.95
C CYS A 169 30.95 -24.23 -59.99
N ALA A 170 31.09 -25.55 -59.87
CA ALA A 170 30.30 -26.35 -58.93
C ALA A 170 30.54 -25.96 -57.45
N LEU A 171 31.78 -25.67 -57.08
CA LEU A 171 32.12 -25.18 -55.73
C LEU A 171 31.59 -23.77 -55.47
N LYS A 172 31.61 -22.89 -56.48
CA LYS A 172 31.07 -21.54 -56.38
C LYS A 172 29.55 -21.55 -56.20
N ASP A 173 28.84 -22.41 -56.93
CA ASP A 173 27.39 -22.56 -56.80
C ASP A 173 27.02 -23.14 -55.43
N ARG A 174 27.78 -24.13 -54.94
CA ARG A 174 27.59 -24.68 -53.59
C ARG A 174 27.85 -23.65 -52.50
N ASN A 175 28.87 -22.81 -52.66
CA ASN A 175 29.18 -21.73 -51.70
C ASN A 175 28.10 -20.63 -51.73
N ASN A 176 27.56 -20.30 -52.92
CA ASN A 176 26.42 -19.39 -53.04
C ASN A 176 25.17 -19.96 -52.37
N ASP A 177 24.88 -21.25 -52.52
CA ASP A 177 23.76 -21.92 -51.86
C ASP A 177 23.93 -21.96 -50.34
N LEU A 178 25.12 -22.31 -49.85
CA LEU A 178 25.47 -22.24 -48.42
C LEU A 178 25.32 -20.82 -47.85
N ASN A 179 25.78 -19.79 -48.57
CA ASN A 179 25.60 -18.40 -48.15
C ASN A 179 24.11 -17.99 -48.13
N ASN A 180 23.32 -18.46 -49.09
CA ASN A 180 21.87 -18.22 -49.09
C ASN A 180 21.19 -18.90 -47.89
N GLN A 181 21.54 -20.15 -47.59
CA GLN A 181 21.05 -20.88 -46.42
C GLN A 181 21.48 -20.20 -45.11
N LEU A 182 22.75 -19.79 -45.00
CA LEU A 182 23.26 -19.06 -43.84
C LEU A 182 22.51 -17.74 -43.63
N ASN A 183 22.20 -17.00 -44.70
CA ASN A 183 21.40 -15.77 -44.63
C ASN A 183 19.96 -16.05 -44.17
N VAL A 184 19.36 -17.17 -44.56
CA VAL A 184 18.03 -17.59 -44.08
C VAL A 184 18.08 -17.89 -42.58
N VAL A 185 19.06 -18.68 -42.12
CA VAL A 185 19.23 -19.01 -40.69
C VAL A 185 19.52 -17.76 -39.85
N MET A 186 20.38 -16.86 -40.31
CA MET A 186 20.64 -15.56 -39.66
C MET A 186 19.37 -14.71 -39.53
N ASN A 187 18.53 -14.67 -40.57
CA ASN A 187 17.26 -13.96 -40.52
C ASN A 187 16.27 -14.60 -39.54
N GLU A 188 16.24 -15.93 -39.44
CA GLU A 188 15.41 -16.65 -38.46
C GLU A 188 15.89 -16.43 -37.03
N LEU A 189 17.20 -16.50 -36.77
CA LEU A 189 17.79 -16.18 -35.46
C LEU A 189 17.49 -14.73 -35.04
N THR A 190 17.56 -13.79 -35.99
CA THR A 190 17.23 -12.38 -35.71
C THR A 190 15.76 -12.23 -35.34
N LYS A 191 14.84 -12.95 -36.01
CA LYS A 191 13.40 -12.96 -35.66
C LYS A 191 13.17 -13.57 -34.28
N LEU A 192 13.80 -14.71 -33.98
CA LEU A 192 13.68 -15.37 -32.67
C LEU A 192 14.18 -14.47 -31.54
N ARG A 193 15.32 -13.80 -31.74
CA ARG A 193 15.87 -12.85 -30.77
C ARG A 193 14.96 -11.64 -30.53
N ASN A 194 14.36 -11.10 -31.59
CA ASN A 194 13.39 -10.01 -31.44
C ASN A 194 12.13 -10.46 -30.68
N ASN A 195 11.66 -11.69 -30.90
CA ASN A 195 10.53 -12.25 -30.16
C ASN A 195 10.88 -12.46 -28.67
N GLU A 196 12.09 -12.91 -28.34
CA GLU A 196 12.56 -13.06 -26.96
C GLU A 196 12.57 -11.72 -26.22
N ILE A 197 13.06 -10.65 -26.86
CA ILE A 197 13.06 -9.29 -26.29
C ILE A 197 11.63 -8.81 -26.04
N LEU A 198 10.71 -9.01 -27.00
CA LEU A 198 9.30 -8.63 -26.85
C LEU A 198 8.61 -9.40 -25.70
N LEU A 199 8.85 -10.71 -25.60
CA LEU A 199 8.33 -11.54 -24.50
C LEU A 199 8.87 -11.08 -23.13
N ALA A 200 10.16 -10.76 -23.05
CA ALA A 200 10.76 -10.23 -21.82
C ALA A 200 10.15 -8.89 -21.40
N ASP A 201 9.91 -7.99 -22.37
CA ASP A 201 9.24 -6.71 -22.13
C ASP A 201 7.78 -6.90 -21.68
N ASP A 202 7.04 -7.81 -22.32
CA ASP A 202 5.65 -8.12 -21.96
C ASP A 202 5.55 -8.77 -20.56
N LEU A 203 6.52 -9.63 -20.20
CA LEU A 203 6.62 -10.22 -18.87
C LEU A 203 6.88 -9.14 -17.81
N LYS A 204 7.79 -8.20 -18.09
CA LYS A 204 8.08 -7.06 -17.21
C LYS A 204 6.86 -6.15 -17.06
N ARG A 205 6.13 -5.86 -18.14
CA ARG A 205 4.88 -5.07 -18.07
C ARG A 205 3.82 -5.77 -17.23
N SER A 206 3.64 -7.07 -17.42
CA SER A 206 2.67 -7.87 -16.66
C SER A 206 3.02 -7.91 -15.17
N GLN A 207 4.31 -8.05 -14.84
CA GLN A 207 4.78 -8.01 -13.45
C GLN A 207 4.56 -6.63 -12.80
N ASN A 208 4.77 -5.54 -13.55
CA ASN A 208 4.47 -4.20 -13.06
C ASN A 208 2.96 -3.98 -12.85
N GLN A 209 2.11 -4.50 -13.74
CA GLN A 209 0.65 -4.43 -13.57
C GLN A 209 0.18 -5.21 -12.34
N LEU A 210 0.74 -6.40 -12.09
CA LEU A 210 0.50 -7.16 -10.86
C LEU A 210 0.85 -6.34 -9.62
N ASN A 211 2.05 -5.77 -9.57
CA ASN A 211 2.49 -4.98 -8.42
C ASN A 211 1.58 -3.77 -8.15
N ASN A 212 1.17 -3.06 -9.22
CA ASN A 212 0.27 -1.92 -9.08
C ASN A 212 -1.12 -2.34 -8.55
N LEU A 213 -1.66 -3.46 -9.02
CA LEU A 213 -2.96 -3.98 -8.55
C LEU A 213 -2.88 -4.43 -7.08
N ILE A 214 -1.78 -5.06 -6.67
CA ILE A 214 -1.54 -5.42 -5.27
C ILE A 214 -1.49 -4.15 -4.42
N GLU A 215 -0.69 -3.16 -4.82
CA GLU A 215 -0.54 -1.91 -4.06
C GLU A 215 -1.87 -1.14 -3.93
N GLU A 216 -2.67 -1.08 -4.99
CA GLU A 216 -4.00 -0.44 -4.96
C GLU A 216 -4.96 -1.17 -4.01
N LYS A 217 -4.93 -2.51 -4.03
CA LYS A 217 -5.76 -3.34 -3.15
C LYS A 217 -5.32 -3.28 -1.69
N GLU A 218 -4.02 -3.28 -1.41
CA GLU A 218 -3.46 -3.11 -0.06
C GLU A 218 -3.84 -1.75 0.53
N LYS A 219 -3.70 -0.66 -0.24
CA LYS A 219 -4.16 0.68 0.19
C LYS A 219 -5.66 0.73 0.44
N SER A 220 -6.46 0.03 -0.36
CA SER A 220 -7.91 -0.04 -0.15
C SER A 220 -8.27 -0.80 1.13
N LEU A 221 -7.49 -1.83 1.48
CA LEU A 221 -7.69 -2.63 2.69
C LEU A 221 -7.26 -1.85 3.94
N GLU A 222 -6.13 -1.14 3.88
CA GLU A 222 -5.67 -0.26 4.97
C GLU A 222 -6.67 0.87 5.29
N ARG A 223 -7.27 1.48 4.27
CA ARG A 223 -8.34 2.48 4.49
C ARG A 223 -9.55 1.89 5.20
N ARG A 224 -9.97 0.67 4.81
CA ARG A 224 -11.11 0.01 5.44
C ARG A 224 -10.85 -0.39 6.88
N SER A 225 -9.67 -0.89 7.21
CA SER A 225 -9.36 -1.23 8.61
C SER A 225 -9.34 0.01 9.51
N LEU A 226 -8.96 1.17 8.94
CA LEU A 226 -9.03 2.46 9.63
C LEU A 226 -10.48 2.91 9.86
N ASP A 227 -11.35 2.71 8.86
CA ASP A 227 -12.80 2.96 8.97
C ASP A 227 -13.45 2.03 10.00
N GLU A 228 -13.10 0.74 10.02
CA GLU A 228 -13.58 -0.24 10.99
C GLU A 228 -13.18 0.13 12.41
N LYS A 229 -11.90 0.48 12.62
CA LYS A 229 -11.42 0.95 13.92
C LYS A 229 -12.16 2.21 14.38
N PHE A 230 -12.36 3.17 13.48
CA PHE A 230 -13.13 4.39 13.79
C PHE A 230 -14.57 4.06 14.19
N MET A 231 -15.23 3.15 13.47
CA MET A 231 -16.58 2.70 13.79
C MET A 231 -16.64 1.98 15.14
N SER A 232 -15.68 1.10 15.42
CA SER A 232 -15.54 0.43 16.72
C SER A 232 -15.35 1.42 17.87
N ASP A 233 -14.47 2.40 17.71
CA ASP A 233 -14.26 3.45 18.71
C ASP A 233 -15.54 4.27 18.94
N CYS A 234 -16.30 4.55 17.87
CA CYS A 234 -17.57 5.26 17.94
C CYS A 234 -18.66 4.45 18.67
N VAL A 235 -18.74 3.14 18.43
CA VAL A 235 -19.64 2.21 19.15
C VAL A 235 -19.31 2.22 20.64
N HIS A 236 -18.04 2.04 21.02
CA HIS A 236 -17.64 2.06 22.43
C HIS A 236 -17.93 3.40 23.12
N ALA A 237 -17.65 4.52 22.47
CA ALA A 237 -17.98 5.84 23.02
C ALA A 237 -19.50 6.01 23.27
N LYS A 238 -20.34 5.49 22.36
CA LYS A 238 -21.79 5.49 22.54
C LYS A 238 -22.26 4.53 23.63
N GLU A 239 -21.64 3.36 23.79
CA GLU A 239 -21.94 2.43 24.89
C GLU A 239 -21.67 3.05 26.26
N ASP A 240 -20.55 3.76 26.42
CA ASP A 240 -20.23 4.45 27.66
C ASP A 240 -21.22 5.60 27.93
N MET A 241 -21.65 6.32 26.89
CA MET A 241 -22.68 7.36 27.03
C MET A 241 -24.04 6.77 27.40
N ILE A 242 -24.46 5.66 26.79
CA ILE A 242 -25.68 4.93 27.15
C ILE A 242 -25.62 4.51 28.62
N ARG A 243 -24.51 3.92 29.06
CA ARG A 243 -24.33 3.51 30.47
C ARG A 243 -24.48 4.69 31.43
N SER A 244 -23.87 5.83 31.10
CA SER A 244 -23.99 7.05 31.91
C SER A 244 -25.42 7.59 31.96
N LEU A 245 -26.19 7.46 30.86
CA LEU A 245 -27.61 7.85 30.86
C LEU A 245 -28.46 6.86 31.66
N GLU A 246 -28.18 5.56 31.61
CA GLU A 246 -28.85 4.55 32.42
C GLU A 246 -28.65 4.79 33.92
N GLU A 247 -27.44 5.16 34.34
CA GLU A 247 -27.16 5.56 35.73
C GLU A 247 -28.01 6.78 36.14
N LYS A 248 -28.08 7.81 35.29
CA LYS A 248 -28.92 8.99 35.56
C LYS A 248 -30.41 8.68 35.61
N ILE A 249 -30.88 7.75 34.78
CA ILE A 249 -32.26 7.26 34.82
C ILE A 249 -32.54 6.64 36.20
N GLN A 250 -31.67 5.75 36.68
CA GLN A 250 -31.84 5.13 38.00
C GLN A 250 -31.82 6.16 39.14
N GLU A 251 -30.92 7.14 39.10
CA GLU A 251 -30.89 8.23 40.08
C GLU A 251 -32.19 9.05 40.07
N LEU A 252 -32.73 9.35 38.88
CA LEU A 252 -33.97 10.10 38.74
C LEU A 252 -35.19 9.28 39.18
N GLU A 253 -35.24 7.98 38.88
CA GLU A 253 -36.30 7.06 39.37
C GLU A 253 -36.33 7.08 40.90
N GLN A 254 -35.18 6.94 41.55
CA GLN A 254 -35.10 6.99 43.01
C GLN A 254 -35.58 8.34 43.56
N LEU A 255 -35.16 9.45 42.94
CA LEU A 255 -35.60 10.78 43.36
C LEU A 255 -37.11 10.98 43.18
N LEU A 256 -37.71 10.40 42.15
CA LEU A 256 -39.15 10.48 41.89
C LEU A 256 -39.92 9.70 42.96
N ASP A 257 -39.47 8.48 43.30
CA ASP A 257 -40.04 7.66 44.38
C ASP A 257 -39.96 8.38 45.73
N GLU A 258 -38.82 8.99 46.06
CA GLU A 258 -38.64 9.78 47.29
C GLU A 258 -39.59 10.99 47.34
N ARG A 259 -39.86 11.61 46.19
CA ARG A 259 -40.77 12.76 46.08
C ARG A 259 -42.22 12.36 46.20
N ASP A 260 -42.60 11.23 45.63
CA ASP A 260 -43.95 10.69 45.77
C ASP A 260 -44.28 10.39 47.23
N VAL A 261 -43.35 9.78 47.98
CA VAL A 261 -43.52 9.59 49.43
C VAL A 261 -43.71 10.92 50.16
N GLN A 262 -42.89 11.93 49.88
CA GLN A 262 -43.02 13.26 50.49
C GLN A 262 -44.36 13.95 50.17
N LEU A 263 -44.85 13.81 48.95
CA LEU A 263 -46.17 14.34 48.57
C LEU A 263 -47.27 13.63 49.34
N THR A 264 -47.19 12.30 49.45
CA THR A 264 -48.17 11.50 50.19
C THR A 264 -48.22 11.89 51.67
N ASP A 265 -47.05 12.12 52.29
CA ASP A 265 -46.95 12.56 53.69
C ASP A 265 -47.57 13.96 53.88
N LEU A 266 -47.28 14.91 52.98
CA LEU A 266 -47.89 16.25 53.00
C LEU A 266 -49.40 16.20 52.81
N GLU A 267 -49.90 15.34 51.92
CA GLU A 267 -51.35 15.13 51.72
C GLU A 267 -52.03 14.60 52.99
N ALA A 268 -51.39 13.65 53.68
CA ALA A 268 -51.88 13.10 54.93
C ALA A 268 -51.91 14.15 56.06
N GLU A 269 -50.86 14.96 56.18
CA GLU A 269 -50.79 16.07 57.14
C GLU A 269 -51.90 17.09 56.88
N LEU A 270 -52.10 17.47 55.62
CA LEU A 270 -53.16 18.39 55.20
C LEU A 270 -54.55 17.86 55.52
N SER A 271 -54.79 16.57 55.27
CA SER A 271 -56.07 15.91 55.58
C SER A 271 -56.33 15.92 57.08
N SER A 272 -55.33 15.55 57.89
CA SER A 272 -55.43 15.55 59.36
C SER A 272 -55.71 16.94 59.92
N LEU A 273 -55.02 17.96 59.40
CA LEU A 273 -55.20 19.35 59.83
C LEU A 273 -56.59 19.88 59.44
N ARG A 274 -57.08 19.55 58.25
CA ARG A 274 -58.44 19.90 57.80
C ARG A 274 -59.51 19.24 58.67
N ASP A 275 -59.34 17.97 59.04
CA ASP A 275 -60.25 17.26 59.93
C ASP A 275 -60.27 17.84 61.36
N SER A 276 -59.12 18.33 61.85
CA SER A 276 -59.06 19.07 63.11
C SER A 276 -59.78 20.42 63.01
N TYR A 277 -59.48 21.19 61.95
CA TYR A 277 -60.09 22.49 61.70
C TYR A 277 -61.62 22.40 61.58
N GLU A 278 -62.15 21.38 60.88
CA GLU A 278 -63.59 21.18 60.75
C GLU A 278 -64.26 20.84 62.09
N ARG A 279 -63.61 20.00 62.92
CA ARG A 279 -64.09 19.71 64.29
C ARG A 279 -64.10 20.95 65.17
N ASP A 280 -63.02 21.73 65.14
CA ASP A 280 -62.88 22.93 65.95
C ASP A 280 -63.87 24.02 65.50
N THR A 281 -64.14 24.12 64.19
CA THR A 281 -65.15 25.03 63.62
C THR A 281 -66.55 24.66 64.08
N LYS A 282 -66.95 23.37 64.00
CA LYS A 282 -68.25 22.90 64.52
C LYS A 282 -68.39 23.18 66.02
N SER A 283 -67.35 22.90 66.79
CA SER A 283 -67.33 23.18 68.23
C SER A 283 -67.41 24.69 68.54
N TYR A 284 -66.81 25.55 67.71
CA TYR A 284 -66.94 27.00 67.82
C TYR A 284 -68.39 27.46 67.54
N GLU A 285 -69.00 26.98 66.45
CA GLU A 285 -70.37 27.31 66.08
C GLU A 285 -71.38 26.93 67.17
N GLU A 286 -71.26 25.73 67.75
CA GLU A 286 -72.11 25.27 68.86
C GLU A 286 -72.05 26.21 70.08
N ILE A 287 -70.83 26.58 70.51
CA ILE A 287 -70.64 27.49 71.65
C ILE A 287 -71.17 28.88 71.32
N ARG A 288 -70.92 29.36 70.11
CA ARG A 288 -71.40 30.67 69.65
C ARG A 288 -72.93 30.72 69.67
N GLU A 289 -73.61 29.74 69.07
CA GLU A 289 -75.07 29.67 69.09
C GLU A 289 -75.63 29.59 70.51
N GLN A 290 -75.02 28.79 71.40
CA GLN A 290 -75.44 28.72 72.80
C GLN A 290 -75.31 30.09 73.49
N THR A 291 -74.21 30.79 73.23
CA THR A 291 -73.93 32.13 73.77
C THR A 291 -74.93 33.16 73.24
N GLU A 292 -75.24 33.14 71.94
CA GLU A 292 -76.27 34.00 71.32
C GLU A 292 -77.67 33.74 71.90
N ARG A 293 -78.03 32.47 72.12
CA ARG A 293 -79.29 32.08 72.77
C ARG A 293 -79.37 32.58 74.22
N GLU A 294 -78.28 32.49 74.97
CA GLU A 294 -78.23 32.99 76.36
C GLU A 294 -78.26 34.52 76.42
N LEU A 295 -77.53 35.21 75.55
CA LEU A 295 -77.60 36.68 75.40
C LEU A 295 -79.03 37.16 75.13
N ALA A 296 -79.76 36.48 74.24
CA ALA A 296 -81.15 36.81 73.94
C ALA A 296 -82.07 36.63 75.16
N LYS A 297 -81.89 35.56 75.95
CA LYS A 297 -82.63 35.34 77.20
C LYS A 297 -82.32 36.43 78.23
N LEU A 298 -81.04 36.75 78.42
CA LEU A 298 -80.58 37.75 79.39
C LEU A 298 -81.11 39.15 79.06
N LYS A 299 -81.13 39.51 77.76
CA LYS A 299 -81.72 40.77 77.28
C LYS A 299 -83.21 40.85 77.59
N ASN A 300 -83.96 39.77 77.35
CA ASN A 300 -85.40 39.70 77.66
C ASN A 300 -85.66 39.78 79.18
N ASP A 301 -84.86 39.08 79.99
CA ASP A 301 -84.96 39.11 81.46
C ASP A 301 -84.61 40.51 82.02
N GLN A 302 -83.60 41.19 81.47
CA GLN A 302 -83.30 42.59 81.81
C GLN A 302 -84.46 43.54 81.46
N GLU A 303 -85.11 43.35 80.32
CA GLU A 303 -86.21 44.21 79.88
C GLU A 303 -87.47 44.01 80.75
N LYS A 304 -87.75 42.78 81.18
CA LYS A 304 -88.78 42.48 82.20
C LYS A 304 -88.45 43.08 83.56
N ALA A 305 -87.18 43.00 84.00
CA ALA A 305 -86.74 43.61 85.27
C ALA A 305 -86.83 45.14 85.26
N ARG A 306 -86.76 45.80 84.09
CA ARG A 306 -86.97 47.25 83.95
C ARG A 306 -88.44 47.68 84.04
N THR A 307 -89.38 46.77 83.77
CA THR A 307 -90.83 47.06 83.76
C THR A 307 -91.54 46.70 85.07
N GLY A 308 -90.89 46.00 86.00
CA GLY A 308 -91.35 45.73 87.38
C GLY A 308 -90.34 46.20 88.43
N SER A 309 -90.70 46.22 89.73
CA SER A 309 -89.74 46.46 90.82
C SER A 309 -88.84 45.21 90.95
N PRO A 310 -87.53 45.28 90.64
CA PRO A 310 -86.71 44.07 90.56
C PRO A 310 -86.27 43.63 91.95
N ASP A 311 -86.58 42.37 92.28
CA ASP A 311 -86.09 41.70 93.49
C ASP A 311 -84.56 41.55 93.45
N GLN A 312 -83.91 41.72 94.60
CA GLN A 312 -82.45 41.70 94.71
C GLN A 312 -81.81 40.38 94.24
N ALA A 313 -82.56 39.26 94.35
CA ALA A 313 -82.16 37.95 93.84
C ALA A 313 -82.07 37.89 92.30
N ILE A 314 -82.93 38.62 91.59
CA ILE A 314 -82.94 38.70 90.12
C ILE A 314 -81.71 39.45 89.63
N MET A 315 -81.34 40.53 90.33
CA MET A 315 -80.15 41.32 90.00
C MET A 315 -78.85 40.53 90.21
N THR A 316 -78.77 39.69 91.23
CA THR A 316 -77.62 38.79 91.42
C THR A 316 -77.53 37.71 90.35
N ASP A 317 -78.64 37.06 89.98
CA ASP A 317 -78.65 36.04 88.93
C ASP A 317 -78.28 36.63 87.56
N LEU A 318 -78.80 37.82 87.22
CA LEU A 318 -78.42 38.54 86.01
C LEU A 318 -76.91 38.86 85.98
N ARG A 319 -76.32 39.20 87.13
CA ARG A 319 -74.88 39.50 87.23
C ARG A 319 -74.06 38.24 86.99
N THR A 320 -74.39 37.12 87.65
CA THR A 320 -73.70 35.84 87.46
C THR A 320 -73.79 35.34 86.02
N ARG A 321 -74.97 35.44 85.37
CA ARG A 321 -75.09 35.06 83.96
C ARG A 321 -74.29 35.98 83.04
N ASN A 322 -74.19 37.27 83.34
CA ASN A 322 -73.38 38.21 82.57
C ASN A 322 -71.88 37.92 82.71
N ASP A 323 -71.42 37.57 83.90
CA ASP A 323 -70.02 37.16 84.14
C ASP A 323 -69.70 35.87 83.35
N ASN A 324 -70.59 34.88 83.37
CA ASN A 324 -70.46 33.64 82.58
C ASN A 324 -70.42 33.91 81.06
N LEU A 325 -71.23 34.85 80.56
CA LEU A 325 -71.19 35.26 79.15
C LEU A 325 -69.85 35.92 78.79
N THR A 326 -69.31 36.73 79.70
CA THR A 326 -68.02 37.41 79.50
C THR A 326 -66.89 36.38 79.40
N GLU A 327 -66.91 35.36 80.26
CA GLU A 327 -65.97 34.24 80.20
C GLU A 327 -66.11 33.43 78.90
N ARG A 328 -67.34 33.11 78.48
CA ARG A 328 -67.60 32.43 77.20
C ARG A 328 -67.14 33.25 76.00
N ASN A 329 -67.33 34.56 75.99
CA ASN A 329 -66.83 35.44 74.93
C ASN A 329 -65.30 35.41 74.86
N ALA A 330 -64.60 35.40 76.00
CA ALA A 330 -63.14 35.26 76.02
C ALA A 330 -62.69 33.91 75.43
N ILE A 331 -63.40 32.81 75.74
CA ILE A 331 -63.14 31.49 75.14
C ILE A 331 -63.37 31.52 73.61
N LEU A 332 -64.44 32.16 73.15
CA LEU A 332 -64.73 32.31 71.72
C LEU A 332 -63.65 33.13 71.00
N GLU A 333 -63.17 34.22 71.58
CA GLU A 333 -62.06 35.01 71.03
C GLU A 333 -60.77 34.19 70.91
N MET A 334 -60.45 33.37 71.92
CA MET A 334 -59.30 32.46 71.84
C MET A 334 -59.47 31.40 70.75
N LYS A 335 -60.68 30.83 70.60
CA LYS A 335 -60.97 29.86 69.54
C LYS A 335 -60.89 30.46 68.14
N VAL A 336 -61.34 31.70 67.95
CA VAL A 336 -61.22 32.39 66.64
C VAL A 336 -59.75 32.51 66.25
N LYS A 337 -58.88 32.95 67.17
CA LYS A 337 -57.44 33.04 66.90
C LYS A 337 -56.84 31.69 66.53
N LEU A 338 -57.18 30.63 67.27
CA LEU A 338 -56.69 29.28 66.96
C LEU A 338 -57.13 28.81 65.57
N LEU A 339 -58.38 29.07 65.18
CA LEU A 339 -58.89 28.75 63.85
C LEU A 339 -58.20 29.59 62.76
N GLU A 340 -57.92 30.86 63.02
CA GLU A 340 -57.14 31.70 62.10
C GLU A 340 -55.72 31.14 61.90
N ASP A 341 -55.03 30.77 62.97
CA ASP A 341 -53.69 30.16 62.93
C ASP A 341 -53.71 28.83 62.14
N GLN A 342 -54.65 27.94 62.43
CA GLN A 342 -54.82 26.67 61.69
C GLN A 342 -55.14 26.90 60.20
N ARG A 343 -55.95 27.90 59.88
CA ARG A 343 -56.27 28.25 58.49
C ARG A 343 -55.03 28.72 57.73
N GLU A 344 -54.19 29.55 58.36
CA GLU A 344 -52.92 29.99 57.77
C GLU A 344 -51.97 28.81 57.54
N GLU A 345 -51.90 27.85 58.47
CA GLU A 345 -51.10 26.64 58.34
C GLU A 345 -51.60 25.76 57.18
N ILE A 346 -52.91 25.54 57.06
CA ILE A 346 -53.54 24.85 55.91
C ILE A 346 -53.16 25.52 54.59
N GLU A 347 -53.28 26.85 54.51
CA GLU A 347 -52.92 27.62 53.30
C GLU A 347 -51.41 27.56 53.01
N GLY A 348 -50.56 27.44 54.04
CA GLY A 348 -49.13 27.21 53.93
C GLY A 348 -48.81 25.86 53.31
N ILE A 349 -49.36 24.78 53.87
CA ILE A 349 -49.14 23.40 53.39
C ILE A 349 -49.71 23.24 51.97
N GLN A 350 -50.87 23.81 51.65
CA GLN A 350 -51.43 23.77 50.29
C GLN A 350 -50.52 24.43 49.25
N ARG A 351 -49.90 25.57 49.57
CA ARG A 351 -48.93 26.22 48.69
C ARG A 351 -47.68 25.36 48.50
N LEU A 352 -47.18 24.76 49.58
CA LEU A 352 -46.02 23.88 49.51
C LEU A 352 -46.31 22.64 48.65
N LEU A 353 -47.48 22.03 48.83
CA LEU A 353 -47.92 20.87 48.07
C LEU A 353 -48.03 21.20 46.58
N ALA A 354 -48.72 22.30 46.22
CA ALA A 354 -48.82 22.74 44.83
C ALA A 354 -47.44 23.02 44.20
N GLN A 355 -46.51 23.60 44.96
CA GLN A 355 -45.13 23.78 44.50
C GLN A 355 -44.44 22.43 44.26
N LYS A 356 -44.55 21.49 45.20
CA LYS A 356 -43.90 20.18 45.11
C LYS A 356 -44.46 19.31 44.00
N THR A 357 -45.78 19.34 43.77
CA THR A 357 -46.42 18.68 42.63
C THR A 357 -45.83 19.20 41.32
N LYS A 358 -45.70 20.52 41.17
CA LYS A 358 -45.11 21.13 39.96
C LYS A 358 -43.63 20.78 39.78
N GLU A 359 -42.85 20.76 40.87
CA GLU A 359 -41.46 20.29 40.84
C GLU A 359 -41.38 18.82 40.36
N ASN A 360 -42.31 17.97 40.80
CA ASN A 360 -42.36 16.56 40.43
C ASN A 360 -42.75 16.37 38.96
N GLU A 361 -43.76 17.09 38.46
CA GLU A 361 -44.13 17.10 37.04
C GLU A 361 -42.95 17.48 36.14
N GLN A 362 -42.18 18.52 36.52
CA GLN A 362 -40.98 18.92 35.78
C GLN A 362 -39.87 17.87 35.81
N LEU A 363 -39.72 17.15 36.92
CA LEU A 363 -38.74 16.09 37.07
C LEU A 363 -39.13 14.89 36.20
N GLN A 364 -40.42 14.56 36.15
CA GLN A 364 -40.99 13.52 35.30
C GLN A 364 -40.83 13.84 33.80
N GLU A 365 -41.06 15.08 33.38
CA GLU A 365 -40.80 15.52 32.00
C GLU A 365 -39.31 15.36 31.62
N ARG A 366 -38.38 15.73 32.52
CA ARG A 366 -36.94 15.55 32.29
C ARG A 366 -36.55 14.08 32.23
N PHE A 367 -37.16 13.25 33.08
CA PHE A 367 -36.95 11.81 33.07
C PHE A 367 -37.32 11.20 31.72
N GLU A 368 -38.50 11.54 31.20
CA GLU A 368 -38.95 11.02 29.90
C GLU A 368 -38.06 11.50 28.75
N GLN A 369 -37.61 12.76 28.77
CA GLN A 369 -36.66 13.27 27.77
C GLN A 369 -35.32 12.51 27.78
N ILE A 370 -34.78 12.20 28.96
CA ILE A 370 -33.54 11.42 29.09
C ILE A 370 -33.76 9.99 28.60
N ARG A 371 -34.92 9.40 28.89
CA ARG A 371 -35.29 8.07 28.43
C ARG A 371 -35.37 8.00 26.90
N GLU A 372 -36.06 8.93 26.26
CA GLU A 372 -36.12 9.03 24.80
C GLU A 372 -34.72 9.23 24.16
N GLN A 373 -33.87 10.06 24.79
CA GLN A 373 -32.48 10.23 24.35
C GLN A 373 -31.69 8.92 24.46
N ASN A 374 -31.89 8.16 25.52
CA ASN A 374 -31.22 6.87 25.69
C ASN A 374 -31.68 5.84 24.65
N ASP A 375 -32.98 5.76 24.38
CA ASP A 375 -33.54 4.84 23.39
C ASP A 375 -33.06 5.17 21.96
N THR A 376 -33.04 6.46 21.59
CA THR A 376 -32.49 6.89 20.30
C THR A 376 -31.00 6.57 20.17
N LEU A 377 -30.22 6.74 21.24
CA LEU A 377 -28.81 6.36 21.24
C LEU A 377 -28.61 4.84 21.13
N LYS A 378 -29.45 4.03 21.79
CA LYS A 378 -29.43 2.57 21.64
C LYS A 378 -29.70 2.13 20.20
N GLU A 379 -30.71 2.71 19.55
CA GLU A 379 -31.01 2.43 18.14
C GLU A 379 -29.86 2.84 17.22
N GLU A 380 -29.27 4.02 17.42
CA GLU A 380 -28.12 4.46 16.63
C GLU A 380 -26.90 3.57 16.83
N ASN A 381 -26.66 3.10 18.06
CA ASN A 381 -25.53 2.24 18.35
C ASN A 381 -25.69 0.85 17.72
N GLU A 382 -26.90 0.31 17.72
CA GLU A 382 -27.20 -0.96 17.06
C GLU A 382 -27.00 -0.85 15.53
N ARG A 383 -27.44 0.26 14.91
CA ARG A 383 -27.16 0.52 13.48
C ARG A 383 -25.67 0.64 13.18
N LEU A 384 -24.86 1.16 14.11
CA LEU A 384 -23.41 1.21 13.95
C LEU A 384 -22.80 -0.18 14.05
N ARG A 385 -23.23 -1.01 15.00
CA ARG A 385 -22.80 -2.43 15.09
C ARG A 385 -23.12 -3.21 13.82
N GLU A 386 -24.34 -3.09 13.30
CA GLU A 386 -24.72 -3.73 12.02
C GLU A 386 -23.80 -3.30 10.87
N LYS A 387 -23.44 -2.01 10.79
CA LYS A 387 -22.49 -1.51 9.79
C LYS A 387 -21.07 -2.03 10.00
N THR A 388 -20.61 -2.13 11.24
CA THR A 388 -19.29 -2.71 11.57
C THR A 388 -19.25 -4.17 11.13
N GLU A 389 -20.28 -4.97 11.43
CA GLU A 389 -20.37 -6.35 10.96
C GLU A 389 -20.42 -6.46 9.43
N GLU A 390 -21.11 -5.54 8.74
CA GLU A 390 -21.14 -5.49 7.28
C GLU A 390 -19.75 -5.18 6.71
N LEU A 391 -19.02 -4.24 7.33
CA LEU A 391 -17.64 -3.91 6.96
C LEU A 391 -16.71 -5.10 7.15
N GLU A 392 -16.75 -5.77 8.30
CA GLU A 392 -15.97 -6.99 8.59
C GLU A 392 -16.24 -8.09 7.55
N ARG A 393 -17.52 -8.38 7.26
CA ARG A 393 -17.88 -9.37 6.22
C ARG A 393 -17.33 -8.96 4.85
N SER A 394 -17.39 -7.68 4.52
CA SER A 394 -16.91 -7.17 3.24
C SER A 394 -15.37 -7.20 3.13
N GLU A 395 -14.66 -7.02 4.24
CA GLU A 395 -13.20 -7.13 4.32
C GLU A 395 -12.75 -8.57 4.09
N VAL A 396 -13.43 -9.55 4.70
CA VAL A 396 -13.16 -10.97 4.45
C VAL A 396 -13.32 -11.32 2.98
N VAL A 397 -14.39 -10.82 2.32
CA VAL A 397 -14.61 -11.04 0.87
C VAL A 397 -13.48 -10.42 0.05
N LEU A 398 -13.11 -9.16 0.31
CA LEU A 398 -12.02 -8.50 -0.42
C LEU A 398 -10.67 -9.18 -0.22
N THR A 399 -10.39 -9.66 0.98
CA THR A 399 -9.15 -10.38 1.30
C THR A 399 -9.06 -11.69 0.52
N ASN A 400 -10.18 -12.43 0.45
CA ASN A 400 -10.27 -13.63 -0.36
C ASN A 400 -10.11 -13.34 -1.86
N ASP A 401 -10.75 -12.29 -2.38
CA ASP A 401 -10.61 -11.87 -3.78
C ASP A 401 -9.17 -11.45 -4.09
N LEU A 402 -8.50 -10.73 -3.18
CA LEU A 402 -7.10 -10.36 -3.32
C LEU A 402 -6.20 -11.60 -3.40
N ASN A 403 -6.38 -12.55 -2.49
CA ASN A 403 -5.61 -13.81 -2.50
C ASN A 403 -5.87 -14.61 -3.79
N ASN A 404 -7.12 -14.74 -4.23
CA ASN A 404 -7.47 -15.43 -5.47
C ASN A 404 -6.84 -14.77 -6.71
N THR A 405 -6.86 -13.43 -6.77
CA THR A 405 -6.25 -12.68 -7.89
C THR A 405 -4.72 -12.79 -7.87
N LYS A 406 -4.11 -12.76 -6.69
CA LYS A 406 -2.67 -13.00 -6.51
C LYS A 406 -2.28 -14.40 -6.99
N GLU A 407 -2.95 -15.45 -6.51
CA GLU A 407 -2.69 -16.83 -6.94
C GLU A 407 -2.84 -17.00 -8.46
N LYS A 408 -3.88 -16.41 -9.05
CA LYS A 408 -4.11 -16.47 -10.49
C LYS A 408 -2.97 -15.80 -11.27
N MET A 409 -2.55 -14.60 -10.87
CA MET A 409 -1.49 -13.86 -11.55
C MET A 409 -0.11 -14.50 -11.33
N GLU A 410 0.17 -15.06 -10.14
CA GLU A 410 1.39 -15.84 -9.90
C GLU A 410 1.47 -17.06 -10.81
N LYS A 411 0.34 -17.75 -11.01
CA LYS A 411 0.25 -18.86 -11.97
C LYS A 411 0.50 -18.41 -13.41
N GLU A 412 -0.11 -17.32 -13.86
CA GLU A 412 0.12 -16.76 -15.21
C GLU A 412 1.60 -16.35 -15.41
N ILE A 413 2.24 -15.73 -14.41
CA ILE A 413 3.66 -15.40 -14.46
C ILE A 413 4.52 -16.66 -14.55
N GLN A 414 4.20 -17.70 -13.78
CA GLN A 414 4.93 -18.97 -13.81
C GLN A 414 4.82 -19.65 -15.18
N GLU A 415 3.62 -19.69 -15.78
CA GLU A 415 3.40 -20.21 -17.13
C GLU A 415 4.21 -19.43 -18.18
N MET A 416 4.28 -18.10 -18.08
CA MET A 416 5.10 -17.29 -18.98
C MET A 416 6.61 -17.51 -18.79
N ARG A 417 7.09 -17.69 -17.55
CA ARG A 417 8.50 -18.02 -17.28
C ARG A 417 8.88 -19.35 -17.91
N GLU A 418 8.05 -20.38 -17.73
CA GLU A 418 8.26 -21.70 -18.35
C GLU A 418 8.21 -21.67 -19.88
N SER A 419 7.35 -20.83 -20.47
CA SER A 419 7.31 -20.61 -21.92
C SER A 419 8.58 -19.92 -22.43
N THR A 420 9.09 -18.94 -21.68
CA THR A 420 10.32 -18.21 -22.00
C THR A 420 11.54 -19.14 -21.93
N GLU A 421 11.61 -19.97 -20.88
CA GLU A 421 12.68 -20.96 -20.71
C GLU A 421 12.64 -22.04 -21.81
N ARG A 422 11.46 -22.53 -22.17
CA ARG A 422 11.29 -23.45 -23.32
C ARG A 422 11.79 -22.84 -24.63
N SER A 423 11.50 -21.56 -24.86
CA SER A 423 11.96 -20.84 -26.07
C SER A 423 13.48 -20.69 -26.09
N ARG A 424 14.08 -20.38 -24.94
CA ARG A 424 15.54 -20.30 -24.78
C ARG A 424 16.23 -21.64 -25.02
N LEU A 425 15.69 -22.74 -24.45
CA LEU A 425 16.22 -24.09 -24.67
C LEU A 425 16.11 -24.52 -26.13
N GLN A 426 15.03 -24.16 -26.83
CA GLN A 426 14.91 -24.41 -28.28
C GLN A 426 15.97 -23.64 -29.08
N SER A 427 16.22 -22.37 -28.76
CA SER A 427 17.29 -21.58 -29.41
C SER A 427 18.68 -22.21 -29.19
N GLN A 428 18.98 -22.68 -27.97
CA GLN A 428 20.24 -23.37 -27.67
C GLN A 428 20.38 -24.72 -28.40
N LEU A 429 19.27 -25.45 -28.60
CA LEU A 429 19.27 -26.70 -29.37
C LEU A 429 19.57 -26.44 -30.86
N VAL A 430 19.04 -25.35 -31.43
CA VAL A 430 19.35 -24.94 -32.81
C VAL A 430 20.82 -24.55 -32.95
N GLU A 431 21.40 -23.85 -31.98
CA GLU A 431 22.83 -23.50 -31.98
C GLU A 431 23.75 -24.74 -31.86
N THR A 432 23.35 -25.76 -31.11
CA THR A 432 24.14 -26.99 -30.92
C THR A 432 24.00 -27.98 -32.09
N MET A 433 22.82 -28.09 -32.70
CA MET A 433 22.64 -28.91 -33.91
C MET A 433 23.21 -28.25 -35.17
N GLY A 434 23.42 -26.93 -35.19
CA GLY A 434 24.13 -26.23 -36.27
C GLY A 434 25.64 -26.51 -36.33
N SER A 435 26.21 -27.19 -35.33
CA SER A 435 27.62 -27.61 -35.33
C SER A 435 27.85 -29.08 -35.71
N GLU A 436 26.78 -29.86 -35.95
CA GLU A 436 26.83 -31.25 -36.36
C GLU A 436 25.96 -31.49 -37.61
N GLU A 437 26.33 -30.84 -38.73
CA GLU A 437 25.94 -31.32 -40.06
C GLU A 437 27.16 -31.88 -40.79
N ASP A 438 27.50 -33.11 -40.41
CA ASP A 438 27.95 -34.13 -41.35
C ASP A 438 27.22 -35.41 -40.97
N ILE A 439 26.73 -36.15 -41.98
CA ILE A 439 26.20 -37.54 -41.96
C ILE A 439 24.68 -37.70 -42.22
N VAL A 440 24.42 -38.00 -43.50
CA VAL A 440 23.49 -39.01 -44.05
C VAL A 440 22.05 -38.58 -44.38
N VAL A 441 21.91 -38.26 -45.67
CA VAL A 441 20.72 -38.47 -46.48
C VAL A 441 20.37 -39.96 -46.54
N GLN A 442 19.23 -40.36 -45.99
CA GLN A 442 18.52 -41.57 -46.46
C GLN A 442 17.01 -41.38 -46.48
N ARG A 443 16.49 -41.35 -47.71
CA ARG A 443 15.07 -41.51 -48.08
C ARG A 443 14.51 -42.80 -47.50
N THR A 444 13.37 -42.74 -46.82
CA THR A 444 12.32 -43.77 -46.91
C THR A 444 10.93 -43.16 -46.75
N SER A 445 9.99 -43.77 -47.45
CA SER A 445 8.65 -43.28 -47.79
C SER A 445 7.55 -44.06 -47.05
N GLY A 446 6.65 -43.33 -46.37
CA GLY A 446 5.24 -43.66 -46.07
C GLY A 446 4.93 -44.67 -44.94
N PRO A 447 3.65 -44.84 -44.50
CA PRO A 447 2.46 -43.97 -44.64
C PRO A 447 1.70 -43.67 -43.31
N ALA A 448 0.74 -42.74 -43.44
CA ALA A 448 -0.30 -42.20 -42.54
C ALA A 448 -0.84 -43.02 -41.34
N ARG A 449 -1.06 -42.33 -40.18
CA ARG A 449 -2.35 -42.21 -39.46
C ARG A 449 -2.28 -41.25 -38.22
N PRO A 450 -3.40 -40.83 -37.61
CA PRO A 450 -3.66 -39.42 -37.29
C PRO A 450 -3.59 -39.10 -35.79
N SER A 451 -3.28 -37.86 -35.43
CA SER A 451 -3.41 -37.38 -34.05
C SER A 451 -3.98 -35.95 -33.97
N ALA A 452 -5.15 -35.89 -33.31
CA ALA A 452 -5.62 -34.83 -32.43
C ALA A 452 -5.49 -33.36 -32.87
N THR A 453 -6.62 -32.85 -33.35
CA THR A 453 -6.98 -31.42 -33.35
C THR A 453 -6.92 -30.83 -31.94
N SER A 454 -5.99 -29.88 -31.73
CA SER A 454 -6.00 -28.89 -30.65
C SER A 454 -6.71 -27.62 -31.13
N PRO A 455 -7.55 -26.95 -30.31
CA PRO A 455 -8.37 -25.84 -30.74
C PRO A 455 -7.56 -24.54 -30.78
N ARG A 456 -7.51 -23.94 -31.97
CA ARG A 456 -6.96 -22.60 -32.20
C ARG A 456 -7.98 -21.56 -31.68
N PRO A 457 -7.63 -20.66 -30.75
CA PRO A 457 -8.53 -19.58 -30.37
C PRO A 457 -8.53 -18.55 -31.50
N THR A 458 -9.55 -18.60 -32.35
CA THR A 458 -9.89 -17.49 -33.23
C THR A 458 -10.49 -16.39 -32.37
N SER A 459 -9.66 -15.44 -31.92
CA SER A 459 -10.15 -14.16 -31.43
C SER A 459 -10.82 -13.44 -32.60
N ASP A 460 -12.15 -13.52 -32.65
CA ASP A 460 -12.97 -12.88 -33.67
C ASP A 460 -12.75 -11.35 -33.57
N PRO A 461 -12.11 -10.70 -34.57
CA PRO A 461 -11.75 -9.28 -34.51
C PRO A 461 -12.98 -8.36 -34.33
N LYS A 462 -14.19 -8.89 -34.58
CA LYS A 462 -15.46 -8.20 -34.32
C LYS A 462 -15.75 -7.99 -32.84
N ILE A 463 -15.23 -8.83 -31.94
CA ILE A 463 -15.46 -8.71 -30.49
C ILE A 463 -14.59 -7.58 -29.92
N LEU A 464 -13.31 -7.52 -30.29
CA LEU A 464 -12.42 -6.44 -29.87
C LEU A 464 -12.91 -5.07 -30.36
N GLN A 465 -13.46 -5.00 -31.58
CA GLN A 465 -14.04 -3.76 -32.09
C GLN A 465 -15.34 -3.36 -31.39
N ARG A 466 -16.16 -4.32 -30.94
CA ARG A 466 -17.35 -4.03 -30.11
C ARG A 466 -16.98 -3.53 -28.72
N ILE A 467 -15.95 -4.10 -28.09
CA ILE A 467 -15.44 -3.64 -26.78
C ILE A 467 -14.86 -2.24 -26.91
N SER A 468 -14.07 -1.97 -27.96
CA SER A 468 -13.53 -0.63 -28.22
C SER A 468 -14.64 0.40 -28.42
N ASN A 469 -15.66 0.10 -29.23
CA ASN A 469 -16.80 1.00 -29.43
C ASN A 469 -17.61 1.22 -28.15
N PHE A 470 -17.74 0.20 -27.30
CA PHE A 470 -18.42 0.32 -26.01
C PHE A 470 -17.65 1.22 -25.04
N ILE A 471 -16.33 1.05 -24.95
CA ILE A 471 -15.47 1.90 -24.10
C ILE A 471 -15.49 3.35 -24.58
N SER A 472 -15.40 3.59 -25.90
CA SER A 472 -15.50 4.95 -26.45
C SER A 472 -16.87 5.58 -26.18
N SER A 473 -17.96 4.82 -26.30
CA SER A 473 -19.31 5.30 -25.96
C SER A 473 -19.45 5.60 -24.47
N LEU A 474 -18.89 4.77 -23.60
CA LEU A 474 -18.89 4.97 -22.15
C LEU A 474 -18.13 6.25 -21.79
N PHE A 475 -16.98 6.48 -22.43
CA PHE A 475 -16.15 7.66 -22.18
C PHE A 475 -16.85 8.95 -22.61
N VAL A 476 -17.51 8.96 -23.78
CA VAL A 476 -18.31 10.11 -24.24
C VAL A 476 -19.47 10.39 -23.29
N TRP A 477 -20.12 9.34 -22.77
CA TRP A 477 -21.23 9.49 -21.82
C TRP A 477 -20.76 10.05 -20.47
N LEU A 478 -19.65 9.52 -19.93
CA LEU A 478 -19.03 10.01 -18.69
C LEU A 478 -18.58 11.47 -18.83
N PHE A 479 -17.95 11.82 -19.95
CA PHE A 479 -17.50 13.19 -20.20
C PHE A 479 -18.67 14.16 -20.34
N SER A 480 -19.75 13.74 -21.03
CA SER A 480 -20.98 14.53 -21.14
C SER A 480 -21.67 14.71 -19.79
N PHE A 481 -21.67 13.69 -18.94
CA PHE A 481 -22.23 13.74 -17.60
C PHE A 481 -21.45 14.69 -16.68
N LEU A 482 -20.12 14.61 -16.69
CA LEU A 482 -19.24 15.51 -15.93
C LEU A 482 -19.39 16.96 -16.42
N PHE A 483 -19.48 17.18 -17.73
CA PHE A 483 -19.70 18.51 -18.31
C PHE A 483 -21.03 19.12 -17.87
N LEU A 484 -22.11 18.32 -17.80
CA LEU A 484 -23.41 18.77 -17.29
C LEU A 484 -23.37 19.12 -15.81
N ILE A 485 -22.65 18.35 -14.99
CA ILE A 485 -22.45 18.67 -13.56
C ILE A 485 -21.69 20.00 -13.42
N SER A 486 -20.65 20.23 -14.22
CA SER A 486 -19.91 21.49 -14.20
C SER A 486 -20.78 22.68 -14.59
N ILE A 487 -21.60 22.57 -15.64
CA ILE A 487 -22.56 23.63 -16.00
C ILE A 487 -23.53 23.89 -14.85
N PHE A 488 -24.08 22.85 -14.23
CA PHE A 488 -25.04 22.99 -13.14
C PHE A 488 -24.42 23.68 -11.91
N ALA A 489 -23.17 23.34 -11.59
CA ALA A 489 -22.42 23.98 -10.52
C ALA A 489 -22.16 25.47 -10.81
N ILE A 490 -21.79 25.82 -12.05
CA ILE A 490 -21.55 27.21 -12.47
C ILE A 490 -22.84 28.03 -12.41
N VAL A 491 -23.95 27.50 -12.93
CA VAL A 491 -25.25 28.18 -12.91
C VAL A 491 -25.74 28.39 -11.48
N ARG A 492 -25.61 27.38 -10.60
CA ARG A 492 -26.02 27.48 -9.20
C ARG A 492 -25.12 28.44 -8.41
N TYR A 493 -23.82 28.47 -8.69
CA TYR A 493 -22.90 29.44 -8.12
C TYR A 493 -23.25 30.87 -8.52
N GLY A 494 -23.51 31.11 -9.82
CA GLY A 494 -23.97 32.40 -10.32
C GLY A 494 -25.28 32.86 -9.68
N TRP A 495 -26.23 31.94 -9.49
CA TRP A 495 -27.51 32.24 -8.84
C TRP A 495 -27.37 32.58 -7.35
N CYS A 496 -26.60 31.80 -6.59
CA CYS A 496 -26.34 32.09 -5.17
C CYS A 496 -25.58 33.40 -4.99
N SER A 497 -24.60 33.69 -5.87
CA SER A 497 -23.85 34.95 -5.85
C SER A 497 -24.73 36.15 -6.19
N TYR A 498 -25.74 36.00 -7.06
CA TYR A 498 -26.67 37.07 -7.40
C TYR A 498 -27.64 37.39 -6.23
N ASN A 499 -28.02 36.38 -5.45
CA ASN A 499 -28.97 36.52 -4.35
C ASN A 499 -28.34 36.74 -2.97
N ASN A 500 -27.01 36.86 -2.86
CA ASN A 500 -26.28 36.96 -1.59
C ASN A 500 -26.59 35.82 -0.60
N GLU A 501 -26.92 34.63 -1.11
CA GLU A 501 -27.15 33.45 -0.29
C GLU A 501 -25.84 32.68 -0.09
N PRO A 502 -25.57 32.15 1.12
CA PRO A 502 -24.38 31.34 1.37
C PRO A 502 -24.40 30.11 0.46
N PHE A 503 -23.36 29.99 -0.39
CA PHE A 503 -23.22 28.87 -1.31
C PHE A 503 -23.07 27.56 -0.53
N THR A 504 -24.14 26.77 -0.53
CA THR A 504 -24.16 25.42 0.02
C THR A 504 -24.38 24.47 -1.15
N LEU A 505 -23.44 23.53 -1.36
CA LEU A 505 -23.50 22.52 -2.42
C LEU A 505 -24.53 21.42 -2.12
N PHE A 506 -25.45 21.66 -1.19
CA PHE A 506 -26.42 20.70 -0.69
C PHE A 506 -27.79 21.05 -1.27
N GLY A 507 -28.40 20.09 -1.97
CA GLY A 507 -29.76 20.21 -2.48
C GLY A 507 -30.47 18.87 -2.36
N GLU A 508 -31.64 18.87 -1.72
CA GLU A 508 -32.59 17.75 -1.80
C GLU A 508 -33.15 17.69 -3.23
N VAL A 509 -32.91 16.58 -3.92
CA VAL A 509 -33.56 16.29 -5.20
C VAL A 509 -34.67 15.29 -4.94
N ARG A 510 -35.92 15.69 -5.22
CA ARG A 510 -37.09 14.79 -5.19
C ARG A 510 -37.27 14.16 -6.56
N LEU A 511 -37.03 12.86 -6.65
CA LEU A 511 -37.36 12.05 -7.83
C LEU A 511 -38.42 11.04 -7.42
N ASN A 512 -39.56 11.04 -8.11
CA ASN A 512 -40.68 10.11 -7.89
C ASN A 512 -41.13 9.96 -6.42
N GLY A 513 -41.29 11.09 -5.72
CA GLY A 513 -41.80 11.09 -4.34
C GLY A 513 -40.82 10.59 -3.27
N ARG A 514 -39.58 10.25 -3.63
CA ARG A 514 -38.51 9.93 -2.67
C ARG A 514 -37.50 11.07 -2.62
N ILE A 515 -37.11 11.42 -1.40
CA ILE A 515 -36.09 12.43 -1.12
C ILE A 515 -34.73 11.71 -1.12
N CYS A 516 -33.87 12.05 -2.08
CA CYS A 516 -32.50 11.57 -2.10
C CYS A 516 -31.57 12.72 -1.70
N ARG A 517 -30.85 12.54 -0.58
CA ARG A 517 -29.78 13.44 -0.14
C ARG A 517 -28.45 12.89 -0.64
N LEU A 518 -27.75 13.66 -1.47
CA LEU A 518 -26.41 13.34 -1.95
C LEU A 518 -25.38 13.95 -0.99
N TYR A 519 -24.58 13.10 -0.34
CA TYR A 519 -23.41 13.50 0.43
C TYR A 519 -22.15 13.11 -0.35
N PRO A 520 -21.22 14.04 -0.62
CA PRO A 520 -19.85 13.71 -0.94
C PRO A 520 -18.93 14.01 0.25
N ASP A 521 -18.17 13.01 0.68
CA ASP A 521 -17.03 13.16 1.58
C ASP A 521 -15.92 13.99 0.92
N VAL A 522 -15.98 15.32 1.08
CA VAL A 522 -14.86 16.23 0.80
C VAL A 522 -14.87 17.36 1.83
N CYS A 523 -14.59 17.04 3.10
CA CYS A 523 -14.49 18.03 4.17
C CYS A 523 -13.07 18.25 4.74
N LEU A 524 -12.02 17.70 4.12
CA LEU A 524 -10.65 17.84 4.64
C LEU A 524 -9.79 18.94 4.00
N PHE A 525 -10.23 19.61 2.93
CA PHE A 525 -9.37 20.59 2.23
C PHE A 525 -9.59 22.06 2.65
N THR A 526 -10.76 22.40 3.21
CA THR A 526 -11.10 23.80 3.54
C THR A 526 -10.74 24.22 4.97
N GLN A 527 -10.44 23.30 5.88
CA GLN A 527 -9.98 23.63 7.24
C GLN A 527 -8.47 23.93 7.33
N LEU A 528 -7.67 23.57 6.31
CA LEU A 528 -6.23 23.86 6.26
C LEU A 528 -5.87 25.26 5.72
N MET A 529 -6.82 26.01 5.15
CA MET A 529 -6.57 27.32 4.54
C MET A 529 -7.10 28.51 5.36
N LYS A 530 -7.50 28.31 6.63
CA LYS A 530 -7.81 29.39 7.56
C LYS A 530 -6.79 29.43 8.71
N ARG A 531 -5.62 29.98 8.43
CA ARG A 531 -4.84 30.73 9.43
C ARG A 531 -4.73 32.19 8.97
N PRO A 532 -4.85 33.18 9.88
CA PRO A 532 -4.77 34.58 9.52
C PRO A 532 -3.31 34.96 9.24
N ILE A 533 -3.09 35.71 8.15
CA ILE A 533 -1.89 36.52 7.94
C ILE A 533 -2.14 37.82 8.73
N GLU A 534 -1.77 37.81 10.00
CA GLU A 534 -1.48 39.00 10.80
C GLU A 534 -0.24 38.69 11.62
N GLU A 535 0.91 38.76 10.92
CA GLU A 535 2.28 39.00 11.38
C GLU A 535 3.24 38.48 10.29
N PHE A 536 3.35 39.23 9.19
CA PHE A 536 4.57 39.53 8.43
C PHE A 536 4.25 40.50 7.29
#